data_AF-A0AAN5I6R9-F1
#
_entry.id   AF-A0AAN5I6R9-F1
#
_cell.length_a   1.000
_cell.length_b   1.000
_cell.length_c   1.000
_cell.angle_alpha   90.00
_cell.angle_beta   90.00
_cell.angle_gamma   90.00
#
_symmetry.space_group_name_H-M   'P 1'
#
loop_
_entity.id
_entity.type
_entity.pdbx_description
1 polymer ?
#
loop_
_entity_poly.entity_id
_entity_poly.type
_entity_poly.pdbx_seq_one_letter_code
_entity_poly.pdbx_strand_id
1 'polypeptide(L)' 'LQFLLDIAEEFLLSSTVPELAPKLLLPDKYGLIKLQDHCINELKTLKDVKEVKKAPEFKDLSDATKFALMEKMFKLIPE' A
#
# COMPACT_ATOMS: atom_id res chain seq x y z
N LEU A 1 2.64 19.49 11.33
CA LEU A 1 2.29 18.56 10.23
C LEU A 1 2.46 17.10 10.64
N GLN A 2 3.63 16.70 11.17
CA GLN A 2 3.92 15.31 11.59
C GLN A 2 2.83 14.67 12.47
N PHE A 3 2.39 15.36 13.53
CA PHE A 3 1.35 14.86 14.44
C PHE A 3 0.01 14.53 13.76
N LEU A 4 -0.39 15.30 12.74
CA LEU A 4 -1.61 15.04 11.96
C LEU A 4 -1.44 13.82 11.06
N LEU A 5 -0.23 13.61 10.53
CA LEU A 5 0.11 12.43 9.74
C LEU A 5 0.12 11.17 10.62
N ASP A 6 0.65 11.24 11.84
CA ASP A 6 0.63 10.11 12.79
C ASP A 6 -0.81 9.69 13.15
N ILE A 7 -1.70 10.65 13.46
CA ILE A 7 -3.11 10.36 13.74
C ILE A 7 -3.81 9.77 12.52
N ALA A 8 -3.54 10.31 11.32
CA ALA A 8 -4.10 9.76 10.09
C ALA A 8 -3.59 8.34 9.82
N GLU A 9 -2.31 8.07 10.06
CA GLU A 9 -1.69 6.75 9.94
C GLU A 9 -2.36 5.74 10.87
N GLU A 10 -2.55 6.12 12.15
CA GLU A 10 -3.19 5.27 13.16
C GLU A 10 -4.68 5.04 12.85
N PHE A 11 -5.40 6.07 12.39
CA PHE A 11 -6.78 5.94 11.95
C PHE A 11 -6.91 5.02 10.73
N LEU A 12 -6.04 5.17 9.74
CA LEU A 12 -6.03 4.34 8.52
C LEU A 12 -5.64 2.88 8.82
N LEU A 13 -4.74 2.65 9.78
CA LEU A 13 -4.40 1.32 10.30
C LEU A 13 -5.59 0.67 11.03
N SER A 14 -6.34 1.45 11.83
CA SER A 14 -7.51 0.95 12.55
C SER A 14 -8.74 0.72 11.66
N SER A 15 -8.80 1.42 10.51
CA SER A 15 -9.94 1.37 9.61
C SER A 15 -9.83 0.18 8.65
N THR A 16 -10.81 -0.71 8.71
CA THR A 16 -10.99 -1.85 7.80
C THR A 16 -11.50 -1.39 6.43
N VAL A 17 -10.80 -0.46 5.78
CA VAL A 17 -11.21 0.03 4.45
C VAL A 17 -11.00 -1.08 3.42
N PRO A 18 -12.01 -1.40 2.59
CA PRO A 18 -11.97 -2.54 1.66
C PRO A 18 -11.11 -2.32 0.40
N GLU A 19 -10.60 -1.12 0.15
CA GLU A 19 -9.87 -0.80 -1.08
C GLU A 19 -8.40 -0.48 -0.78
N LEU A 20 -7.55 -1.50 -0.94
CA LEU A 20 -6.09 -1.45 -0.70
C LEU A 20 -5.36 -0.42 -1.58
N ALA A 21 -5.84 -0.17 -2.80
CA ALA A 21 -5.19 0.72 -3.75
C ALA A 21 -5.18 2.21 -3.35
N PRO A 22 -6.32 2.86 -3.02
CA PRO A 22 -6.30 4.23 -2.52
C PRO A 22 -5.59 4.34 -1.16
N LYS A 23 -5.59 3.26 -0.37
CA LYS A 23 -4.82 3.16 0.88
C LYS A 23 -3.31 3.12 0.66
N LEU A 24 -2.84 2.62 -0.49
CA LEU A 24 -1.42 2.60 -0.86
C LEU A 24 -0.93 3.96 -1.41
N LEU A 25 -1.84 4.77 -1.95
CA LEU A 25 -1.54 6.09 -2.50
C LEU A 25 -1.25 7.12 -1.39
N LEU A 26 -1.94 7.03 -0.26
CA LEU A 26 -1.72 7.89 0.91
C LEU A 26 -0.30 7.80 1.49
N PRO A 27 0.24 6.61 1.83
CA PRO A 27 1.59 6.48 2.33
C PRO A 27 2.63 6.88 1.30
N ASP A 28 2.38 6.62 0.01
CA ASP A 28 3.26 7.04 -1.08
C ASP A 28 3.37 8.57 -1.18
N LYS A 29 2.25 9.29 -1.03
CA LYS A 29 2.19 10.74 -1.17
C LYS A 29 2.65 11.50 0.07
N TYR A 30 2.47 10.92 1.26
CA TYR A 30 2.73 11.59 2.54
C TYR A 30 3.87 10.96 3.35
N GLY A 31 4.52 9.90 2.86
CA GLY A 31 5.63 9.23 3.53
C GLY A 31 5.22 8.43 4.78
N LEU A 32 4.04 7.82 4.78
CA LEU A 32 3.51 7.04 5.91
C LEU A 32 4.06 5.61 5.88
N ILE A 33 5.27 5.43 6.41
CA ILE A 33 6.03 4.17 6.29
C ILE A 33 5.29 2.98 6.93
N LYS A 34 4.64 3.18 8.09
CA LYS A 34 3.96 2.06 8.78
C LYS A 34 2.71 1.63 8.03
N LEU A 35 1.98 2.58 7.45
CA LEU A 35 0.82 2.28 6.62
C LEU A 35 1.23 1.60 5.30
N GLN A 36 2.36 2.01 4.71
CA GLN A 36 2.91 1.34 3.53
C GLN A 36 3.24 -0.12 3.83
N ASP A 37 3.99 -0.37 4.89
CA ASP A 37 4.37 -1.72 5.33
C ASP A 37 3.15 -2.57 5.67
N HIS A 38 2.16 -1.98 6.34
CA HIS A 38 0.92 -2.67 6.66
C HIS A 38 0.16 -3.07 5.40
N CYS A 39 -0.03 -2.15 4.45
CA CYS A 39 -0.72 -2.46 3.21
C CYS A 39 0.02 -3.52 2.38
N ILE A 40 1.35 -3.43 2.29
CA ILE A 40 2.16 -4.44 1.60
C ILE A 40 2.08 -5.81 2.29
N ASN A 41 1.97 -5.85 3.63
CA ASN A 41 1.83 -7.10 4.37
C ASN A 41 0.43 -7.71 4.28
N GLU A 42 -0.61 -6.89 4.10
CA GLU A 42 -1.96 -7.36 3.81
C GLU A 42 -2.09 -8.00 2.42
N LEU A 43 -1.19 -7.68 1.48
CA LEU A 43 -1.08 -8.38 0.19
C LEU A 43 -0.52 -9.79 0.41
N LYS A 44 -1.41 -10.76 0.62
CA LYS A 44 -1.07 -12.17 0.85
C LYS A 44 -1.12 -13.03 -0.41
N THR A 45 -1.77 -12.55 -1.47
CA THR A 45 -1.90 -13.30 -2.72
C THR A 45 -1.55 -12.46 -3.94
N LEU A 46 -1.14 -13.14 -5.03
CA LEU A 46 -0.91 -12.49 -6.32
C LEU A 46 -2.20 -11.86 -6.91
N LYS A 47 -3.38 -12.28 -6.45
CA LYS A 47 -4.65 -11.66 -6.85
C LYS A 47 -4.75 -10.26 -6.26
N ASP A 48 -4.42 -10.08 -4.99
CA ASP A 48 -4.47 -8.79 -4.30
C ASP A 48 -3.54 -7.77 -4.99
N VAL A 49 -2.32 -8.20 -5.33
CA VAL A 49 -1.36 -7.37 -6.07
C VAL A 49 -1.90 -6.99 -7.46
N LYS A 50 -2.56 -7.92 -8.16
CA LYS A 50 -3.16 -7.65 -9.47
C LYS A 50 -4.34 -6.69 -9.38
N GLU A 51 -5.15 -6.78 -8.33
CA GLU A 51 -6.25 -5.84 -8.09
C GLU A 51 -5.70 -4.44 -7.81
N VAL A 52 -4.66 -4.31 -6.99
CA VAL A 52 -3.96 -3.02 -6.80
C VAL A 52 -3.40 -2.48 -8.11
N LYS A 53 -2.81 -3.33 -8.96
CA LYS A 53 -2.28 -2.92 -10.27
C LYS A 53 -3.35 -2.47 -11.27
N LYS A 54 -4.57 -3.01 -11.17
CA LYS A 54 -5.70 -2.62 -12.03
C LYS A 54 -6.34 -1.32 -11.58
N ALA A 55 -6.17 -0.96 -10.32
CA ALA A 55 -6.74 0.24 -9.75
C ALA A 55 -6.16 1.50 -10.43
N PRO A 56 -6.97 2.51 -10.75
CA PRO A 56 -6.52 3.72 -11.43
C PRO A 56 -5.42 4.45 -10.65
N GLU A 57 -5.45 4.37 -9.32
CA GLU A 57 -4.48 4.99 -8.41
C GLU A 57 -3.06 4.42 -8.57
N PHE A 58 -2.91 3.22 -9.13
CA PHE A 58 -1.60 2.60 -9.36
C PHE A 58 -0.72 3.44 -10.30
N LYS A 59 -1.32 4.18 -11.23
CA LYS A 59 -0.56 5.06 -12.14
C LYS A 59 0.14 6.18 -11.40
N ASP A 60 -0.52 6.72 -10.37
CA ASP A 60 -0.07 7.86 -9.58
C ASP A 60 0.92 7.49 -8.47
N LEU A 61 1.17 6.18 -8.25
CA LEU A 61 2.19 5.72 -7.32
C LEU A 61 3.60 6.06 -7.80
N SER A 62 4.46 6.43 -6.87
CA SER A 62 5.89 6.61 -7.11
C SER A 62 6.57 5.29 -7.52
N ASP A 63 7.72 5.42 -8.19
CA ASP A 63 8.52 4.25 -8.60
C ASP A 63 8.99 3.43 -7.39
N ALA A 64 9.22 4.06 -6.24
CA ALA A 64 9.61 3.37 -5.00
C ALA A 64 8.51 2.43 -4.49
N THR A 65 7.26 2.89 -4.49
CA THR A 65 6.13 2.06 -4.05
C THR A 65 5.79 0.97 -5.08
N LYS A 66 5.90 1.27 -6.37
CA LYS A 66 5.78 0.26 -7.44
C LYS A 66 6.85 -0.83 -7.30
N PHE A 67 8.08 -0.46 -6.96
CA PHE A 67 9.17 -1.40 -6.71
C PHE A 67 8.87 -2.29 -5.51
N ALA A 68 8.48 -1.72 -4.37
CA ALA A 68 8.13 -2.49 -3.17
C ALA A 68 6.96 -3.45 -3.41
N LEU A 69 5.97 -3.04 -4.23
CA LEU A 69 4.86 -3.91 -4.63
C LEU A 69 5.34 -5.07 -5.52
N MET A 70 6.25 -4.80 -6.46
CA MET A 70 6.87 -5.83 -7.31
C MET A 70 7.69 -6.82 -6.49
N GLU A 71 8.51 -6.34 -5.54
CA GLU A 71 9.27 -7.22 -4.64
C GLU A 71 8.34 -8.13 -3.83
N LYS A 72 7.23 -7.60 -3.32
CA LYS A 72 6.23 -8.42 -2.63
C LYS A 72 5.61 -9.45 -3.56
N MET A 73 5.30 -9.06 -4.81
CA MET A 73 4.79 -9.98 -5.82
C MET A 73 5.76 -11.14 -6.07
N PHE A 74 7.05 -10.87 -6.22
CA PHE A 74 8.08 -11.90 -6.40
C PHE A 74 8.17 -12.85 -5.19
N LYS A 75 8.07 -12.32 -3.96
CA LYS A 75 8.03 -13.14 -2.74
C LYS A 75 6.79 -14.02 -2.63
N LEU A 76 5.71 -13.68 -3.33
CA LEU A 76 4.45 -14.43 -3.35
C LEU A 76 4.37 -15.47 -4.47
N ILE A 77 5.34 -15.52 -5.37
CA ILE A 77 5.47 -16.59 -6.37
C ILE A 77 6.13 -17.78 -5.66
N PRO A 78 5.41 -18.89 -5.44
CA PRO A 78 6.04 -20.11 -4.95
C PRO A 78 7.03 -20.64 -6.00
N GLU A 79 8.21 -21.08 -5.55
CA GLU A 79 9.22 -21.80 -6.36
C GLU A 79 8.64 -23.02 -7.09
#